data_AF-A0A835HMY4-F1
#
_entry.id   AF-A0A835HMY4-F1
#
_cell.length_a   1.000
_cell.length_b   1.000
_cell.length_c   1.000
_cell.angle_alpha   90.00
_cell.angle_beta   90.00
_cell.angle_gamma   90.00
#
_symmetry.space_group_name_H-M   'P 1'
#
loop_
_entity.id
_entity.type
_entity.pdbx_description
1 polymer ?
#
loop_
_entity_poly.entity_id
_entity_poly.type
_entity_poly.pdbx_seq_one_letter_code
_entity_poly.pdbx_strand_id
1 'polypeptide(L)'
;MLLLMGISVSSAVDCTAVTALVATCSNFITYGTPDPMPGSPCCDALLGLNNMADSIDSRRSICRCIMSLITTYNPNATAIATLPGLCGISLGFTIDPNTDCS
;
A
#
# COMPACT_ATOMS: atom_id res chain seq x y z
N MET A 1 31.40 5.45 18.79
CA MET A 1 30.98 5.74 17.41
C MET A 1 29.50 6.08 17.45
N LEU A 2 29.17 7.37 17.57
CA LEU A 2 27.79 7.85 17.57
C LEU A 2 27.47 8.22 16.12
N LEU A 3 26.92 7.27 15.36
CA LEU A 3 26.44 7.54 14.01
C LEU A 3 25.13 8.32 14.14
N LEU A 4 25.24 9.64 14.06
CA LEU A 4 24.16 10.55 13.72
C LEU A 4 23.67 10.17 12.32
N MET A 5 22.75 9.22 12.23
CA MET A 5 21.96 9.06 11.01
C MET A 5 21.11 10.32 10.90
N GLY A 6 21.52 11.18 9.98
CA GLY A 6 20.70 12.30 9.55
C GLY A 6 19.34 11.75 9.18
N ILE A 7 18.33 12.08 9.99
CA ILE A 7 16.94 11.86 9.63
C ILE A 7 16.69 12.88 8.54
N SER A 8 16.89 12.48 7.28
CA SER A 8 16.19 13.11 6.19
C SER A 8 14.72 12.83 6.45
N VAL A 9 14.06 13.69 7.24
CA VAL A 9 12.61 13.81 7.19
C VAL A 9 12.27 14.51 5.88
N SER A 10 12.60 13.87 4.76
CA SER A 10 11.62 13.83 3.70
C SER A 10 10.39 13.22 4.34
N SER A 11 9.24 13.86 4.23
CA SER A 11 7.93 13.24 4.45
C SER A 11 7.67 12.10 3.44
N ALA A 12 8.71 11.36 3.08
CA ALA A 12 8.70 10.20 2.23
C ALA A 12 7.98 9.14 3.03
N VAL A 13 6.82 8.74 2.51
CA VAL A 13 6.08 7.62 3.06
C VAL A 13 7.02 6.41 3.13
N ASP A 14 7.18 5.85 4.32
CA ASP A 14 8.04 4.69 4.52
C ASP A 14 7.36 3.44 3.93
N CYS A 15 8.03 2.78 2.99
CA CYS A 15 7.46 1.59 2.35
C CYS A 15 7.25 0.43 3.33
N THR A 16 7.95 0.40 4.47
CA THR A 16 7.72 -0.59 5.53
C THR A 16 6.35 -0.37 6.16
N ALA A 17 5.97 0.89 6.38
CA ALA A 17 4.64 1.24 6.89
C ALA A 17 3.54 0.86 5.88
N VAL A 18 3.73 1.15 4.59
CA VAL A 18 2.81 0.73 3.51
C VAL A 18 2.65 -0.78 3.50
N THR A 19 3.76 -1.52 3.57
CA THR A 19 3.79 -2.98 3.60
C THR A 19 3.04 -3.54 4.80
N ALA A 20 3.23 -2.95 5.99
CA ALA A 20 2.54 -3.37 7.20
C ALA A 20 1.02 -3.18 7.11
N LEU A 21 0.57 -2.07 6.52
CA LEU A 21 -0.86 -1.82 6.30
C LEU A 21 -1.45 -2.85 5.33
N VAL A 22 -0.79 -3.09 4.18
CA VAL A 22 -1.22 -4.11 3.20
C VAL A 22 -1.17 -5.52 3.80
N ALA A 23 -0.20 -5.83 4.67
CA ALA A 23 -0.09 -7.12 5.33
C ALA A 23 -1.27 -7.46 6.26
N THR A 24 -2.02 -6.44 6.71
CA THR A 24 -3.29 -6.65 7.45
C THR A 24 -4.34 -7.38 6.59
N CYS A 25 -4.18 -7.33 5.26
CA CYS A 25 -5.02 -8.04 4.30
C CYS A 25 -4.43 -9.40 3.87
N SER A 26 -3.39 -9.90 4.55
CA SER A 26 -2.63 -11.11 4.17
C SER A 26 -3.48 -12.35 3.93
N ASN A 27 -4.58 -12.54 4.68
CA ASN A 27 -5.49 -13.68 4.48
C ASN A 27 -6.09 -13.66 3.06
N PHE A 28 -6.71 -12.54 2.66
CA PHE A 28 -7.22 -12.37 1.30
C PHE A 28 -6.11 -12.38 0.25
N ILE A 29 -4.97 -11.73 0.52
CA ILE A 29 -3.83 -11.72 -0.41
C ILE A 29 -3.34 -13.16 -0.68
N THR A 30 -3.32 -14.02 0.33
CA THR A 30 -2.77 -15.38 0.24
C THR A 30 -3.78 -16.39 -0.31
N TYR A 31 -5.05 -16.28 0.10
CA TYR A 31 -6.07 -17.29 -0.18
C TYR A 31 -7.17 -16.83 -1.15
N GLY A 32 -7.25 -15.52 -1.43
CA GLY A 32 -8.30 -14.92 -2.25
C GLY A 32 -9.68 -14.87 -1.58
N THR A 33 -9.79 -15.28 -0.31
CA THR A 33 -11.07 -15.36 0.43
C THR A 33 -10.81 -15.36 1.94
N PRO A 34 -11.74 -14.85 2.78
CA PRO A 34 -12.91 -14.06 2.40
C PRO A 34 -12.51 -12.68 1.87
N ASP A 35 -13.39 -12.12 1.04
CA ASP A 35 -13.24 -10.77 0.53
C ASP A 35 -13.29 -9.73 1.67
N PRO A 36 -12.34 -8.78 1.75
CA PRO A 36 -12.36 -7.75 2.76
C PRO A 36 -13.52 -6.77 2.52
N MET A 37 -14.37 -6.62 3.54
CA MET A 37 -15.49 -5.69 3.53
C MET A 37 -15.14 -4.36 4.22
N PRO A 38 -15.77 -3.23 3.85
CA PRO A 38 -15.63 -1.96 4.56
C PRO A 38 -15.88 -2.11 6.07
N GLY A 39 -15.01 -1.52 6.90
CA GLY A 39 -15.02 -1.66 8.37
C GLY A 39 -14.34 -2.93 8.90
N SER A 40 -13.79 -3.78 8.03
CA SER A 40 -12.86 -4.83 8.44
C SER A 40 -11.47 -4.26 8.76
N PRO A 41 -10.66 -4.94 9.60
CA PRO A 41 -9.31 -4.46 9.93
C PRO A 41 -8.42 -4.25 8.70
N CYS A 42 -8.59 -5.05 7.65
CA CYS A 42 -7.89 -4.85 6.38
C CYS A 42 -8.28 -3.52 5.72
N CYS A 43 -9.59 -3.24 5.62
CA CYS A 43 -10.05 -2.01 4.99
C CYS A 43 -9.75 -0.76 5.84
N ASP A 44 -9.79 -0.85 7.16
CA ASP A 44 -9.36 0.23 8.06
C ASP A 44 -7.86 0.54 7.89
N ALA A 45 -7.02 -0.49 7.72
CA ALA A 45 -5.60 -0.29 7.43
C ALA A 45 -5.38 0.40 6.07
N LEU A 46 -6.13 0.01 5.04
CA LEU A 46 -6.07 0.67 3.73
C LEU A 46 -6.63 2.10 3.77
N LEU A 47 -7.61 2.38 4.63
CA LEU A 47 -8.08 3.74 4.87
C LEU A 47 -6.96 4.57 5.48
N GLY A 48 -6.20 4.03 6.44
CA GLY A 48 -4.98 4.65 6.96
C GLY A 48 -3.97 4.97 5.86
N LEU A 49 -3.73 4.03 4.94
CA LEU A 49 -2.85 4.22 3.78
C LEU A 49 -3.37 5.36 2.87
N ASN A 50 -4.68 5.44 2.64
CA ASN A 50 -5.28 6.53 1.88
C ASN A 50 -5.12 7.89 2.57
N ASN A 51 -5.22 7.94 3.90
CA ASN A 51 -4.97 9.17 4.67
C ASN A 51 -3.49 9.60 4.60
N MET A 52 -2.55 8.66 4.45
CA MET A 52 -1.14 8.99 4.19
C MET A 52 -0.91 9.59 2.80
N ALA A 53 -1.84 9.36 1.87
CA ALA A 53 -1.79 9.81 0.48
C ALA A 53 -2.33 11.25 0.28
N ASP A 54 -2.16 12.12 1.27
CA ASP A 54 -2.70 13.49 1.29
C ASP A 54 -2.02 14.43 0.28
N SER A 55 -0.73 14.21 0.02
CA SER A 55 0.06 15.01 -0.92
C SER A 55 0.48 14.23 -2.16
N ILE A 56 0.77 14.93 -3.27
CA ILE A 56 1.25 14.32 -4.53
C ILE A 56 2.53 13.51 -4.30
N ASP A 57 3.47 14.04 -3.53
CA ASP A 57 4.74 13.36 -3.22
C ASP A 57 4.51 12.06 -2.42
N SER A 58 3.58 12.10 -1.46
CA SER A 58 3.17 10.92 -0.68
C SER A 58 2.47 9.89 -1.55
N ARG A 59 1.59 10.30 -2.47
CA ARG A 59 0.94 9.39 -3.45
C ARG A 59 1.97 8.70 -4.34
N ARG A 60 2.95 9.44 -4.86
CA ARG A 60 4.05 8.88 -5.67
C ARG A 60 4.87 7.88 -4.87
N SER A 61 5.17 8.21 -3.62
CA SER A 61 5.90 7.32 -2.71
C SER A 61 5.12 6.03 -2.45
N ILE A 62 3.83 6.14 -2.09
CA ILE A 62 2.94 4.99 -1.86
C ILE A 62 2.81 4.15 -3.13
N CYS A 63 2.61 4.77 -4.29
CA CYS A 63 2.56 4.11 -5.59
C CYS A 63 3.81 3.25 -5.80
N ARG A 64 5.02 3.84 -5.65
CA ARG A 64 6.28 3.08 -5.80
C ARG A 64 6.40 1.93 -4.80
N CYS A 65 5.96 2.13 -3.56
CA CYS A 65 5.97 1.07 -2.55
C CYS A 65 5.04 -0.09 -2.94
N ILE A 66 3.80 0.20 -3.36
CA ILE A 66 2.84 -0.82 -3.78
C ILE A 66 3.35 -1.56 -5.02
N MET A 67 3.96 -0.86 -5.97
CA MET A 67 4.46 -1.46 -7.21
C MET A 67 5.67 -2.38 -6.94
N SER A 68 6.47 -2.06 -5.92
CA SER A 68 7.50 -2.97 -5.40
C SER A 68 6.90 -4.21 -4.71
N LEU A 69 5.76 -4.06 -4.00
CA LEU A 69 5.08 -5.18 -3.36
C LEU A 69 4.47 -6.13 -4.38
N ILE A 70 3.76 -5.65 -5.40
CA ILE A 70 3.15 -6.52 -6.42
C ILE A 70 4.22 -7.33 -7.19
N THR A 71 5.38 -6.75 -7.46
CA THR A 71 6.49 -7.46 -8.13
C THR A 71 7.13 -8.51 -7.22
N THR A 72 7.17 -8.25 -5.91
CA THR A 72 7.67 -9.20 -4.89
C THR A 72 6.69 -10.35 -4.66
N TYR A 73 5.39 -10.06 -4.58
CA TYR A 73 4.31 -11.02 -4.29
C TYR A 73 3.63 -11.54 -5.56
N ASN A 74 4.43 -12.05 -6.50
CA ASN A 74 4.02 -12.26 -7.89
C ASN A 74 2.83 -13.22 -8.15
N PRO A 75 2.45 -14.22 -7.32
CA PRO A 75 1.17 -14.91 -7.52
C PRO A 75 -0.05 -14.13 -6.98
N ASN A 76 0.17 -13.17 -6.07
CA ASN A 76 -0.87 -12.47 -5.33
C ASN A 76 -1.04 -11.01 -5.77
N ALA A 77 -0.33 -10.58 -6.82
CA ALA A 77 -0.39 -9.22 -7.35
C ALA A 77 -1.83 -8.78 -7.65
N THR A 78 -2.63 -9.66 -8.27
CA THR A 78 -4.05 -9.41 -8.55
C THR A 78 -4.85 -9.18 -7.28
N ALA A 79 -4.62 -9.98 -6.23
CA ALA A 79 -5.31 -9.82 -4.95
C ALA A 79 -4.97 -8.47 -4.30
N ILE A 80 -3.69 -8.06 -4.34
CA ILE A 80 -3.27 -6.74 -3.84
C ILE A 80 -3.94 -5.61 -4.64
N ALA A 81 -4.03 -5.75 -5.96
CA ALA A 81 -4.62 -4.75 -6.84
C ALA A 81 -6.13 -4.58 -6.65
N THR A 82 -6.86 -5.62 -6.23
CA THR A 82 -8.31 -5.54 -6.00
C THR A 82 -8.66 -4.95 -4.64
N LEU A 83 -7.77 -5.01 -3.65
CA LEU A 83 -8.01 -4.54 -2.28
C LEU A 83 -8.66 -3.15 -2.18
N PRO A 84 -8.17 -2.09 -2.87
CA PRO A 84 -8.78 -0.77 -2.74
C PRO A 84 -10.25 -0.76 -3.21
N GLY A 85 -10.54 -1.47 -4.31
CA GLY A 85 -11.90 -1.56 -4.85
C GLY A 85 -12.87 -2.25 -3.91
N LEU A 86 -12.44 -3.35 -3.29
CA LEU A 86 -13.24 -4.13 -2.32
C LEU A 86 -13.54 -3.31 -1.06
N CYS A 87 -12.57 -2.51 -0.62
CA CYS A 87 -12.72 -1.61 0.52
C CYS A 87 -13.38 -0.27 0.19
N GLY A 88 -13.73 0.01 -1.08
CA GLY A 88 -14.31 1.28 -1.51
C GLY A 88 -13.36 2.48 -1.41
N ILE A 89 -12.05 2.24 -1.51
CA ILE A 89 -10.97 3.22 -1.35
C ILE A 89 -10.37 3.56 -2.71
N SER A 90 -10.11 4.86 -2.93
CA SER A 90 -9.46 5.37 -4.15
C SER A 90 -8.13 6.05 -3.82
N LEU A 91 -7.01 5.39 -4.12
CA LEU A 91 -5.65 5.90 -3.85
C LEU A 91 -5.18 7.00 -4.83
N GLY A 92 -6.01 7.31 -5.83
CA GLY A 92 -5.68 8.31 -6.87
C GLY A 92 -4.79 7.79 -7.99
N PHE A 93 -4.51 6.49 -8.03
CA PHE A 93 -3.84 5.79 -9.13
C PHE A 93 -4.34 4.34 -9.20
N THR A 94 -4.13 3.70 -10.34
CA THR A 94 -4.45 2.27 -10.53
C THR A 94 -3.28 1.41 -10.09
N ILE A 95 -3.55 0.30 -9.41
CA ILE A 95 -2.50 -0.67 -9.06
C ILE A 95 -2.35 -1.64 -10.24
N ASP A 96 -1.30 -1.46 -11.03
CA ASP A 96 -0.91 -2.32 -12.15
C ASP A 96 0.63 -2.40 -12.19
N PRO A 97 1.24 -3.52 -12.61
CA PRO A 97 2.68 -3.63 -12.78
C PRO A 97 3.31 -2.59 -13.73
N ASN A 98 2.52 -1.96 -14.61
CA ASN A 98 2.96 -0.93 -15.55
C ASN A 98 2.53 0.48 -15.15
N THR A 99 1.94 0.67 -13.96
CA THR A 99 1.55 2.01 -13.51
C THR A 99 2.77 2.90 -13.35
N ASP A 100 2.70 4.06 -13.98
CA ASP A 100 3.70 5.11 -13.85
C ASP A 100 3.46 5.94 -12.57
N CYS A 101 4.43 5.92 -11.66
CA CYS A 101 4.37 6.63 -10.37
C CYS A 101 5.11 7.99 -10.42
N SER A 102 5.10 8.69 -11.57
CA SER A 102 5.83 9.95 -11.78
C SER A 102 5.08 11.22 -11.38
#